data_AF-A0A2V6W6G9-F1
#
_entry.id   AF-A0A2V6W6G9-F1
#
_cell.length_a   1.000
_cell.length_b   1.000
_cell.length_c   1.000
_cell.angle_alpha   90.00
_cell.angle_beta   90.00
_cell.angle_gamma   90.00
#
_symmetry.space_group_name_H-M   'P 1'
#
loop_
_entity.id
_entity.type
_entity.pdbx_description
1 polymer ?
#
loop_
_entity_poly.entity_id
_entity_poly.type
_entity_poly.pdbx_seq_one_letter_code
_entity_poly.pdbx_strand_id
1 'polypeptide(L)'
;EDVALGRRLAGLGYRLGFLDGARVLGCEPYGRVRDCWRASVRNLLPIFFGSSLLLVLALLGLTALYLGPLLLLVVGAVSGRAGTAAWTWLPVLEVGLGLVPRALSDRRAGYPAWLTLLHPLAIASLVGMGLESVACFRGRRVVHWRGRGYPVTNRAG
;
A
#
# COMPACT_ATOMS: atom_id res chain seq x y z
N GLU A 1 0.52 16.79 5.30
CA GLU A 1 1.10 18.10 4.93
C GLU A 1 1.63 18.06 3.49
N ASP A 2 2.39 17.04 3.09
CA ASP A 2 2.91 16.92 1.71
C ASP A 2 1.85 16.63 0.64
N VAL A 3 0.95 15.68 0.89
CA VAL A 3 -0.14 15.33 -0.06
C VAL A 3 -1.10 16.50 -0.26
N ALA A 4 -1.39 17.26 0.80
CA ALA A 4 -2.25 18.44 0.73
C ALA A 4 -1.55 19.58 -0.03
N LEU A 5 -0.25 19.79 0.20
CA LEU A 5 0.55 20.75 -0.54
C LEU A 5 0.64 20.39 -2.02
N GLY A 6 0.94 19.13 -2.35
CA GLY A 6 0.96 18.63 -3.72
C GLY A 6 -0.38 18.85 -4.41
N ARG A 7 -1.49 18.48 -3.76
CA ARG A 7 -2.83 18.72 -4.30
C ARG A 7 -3.12 20.22 -4.54
N ARG A 8 -2.68 21.09 -3.64
CA ARG A 8 -2.83 22.54 -3.81
C ARG A 8 -2.02 23.06 -5.00
N LEU A 9 -0.78 22.60 -5.17
CA LEU A 9 0.07 22.96 -6.30
C LEU A 9 -0.50 22.45 -7.63
N ALA A 10 -1.00 21.22 -7.67
CA ALA A 10 -1.70 20.68 -8.84
C ALA A 10 -2.96 21.49 -9.18
N GLY A 11 -3.76 21.86 -8.17
CA GLY A 11 -4.94 22.71 -8.35
C GLY A 11 -4.62 24.13 -8.83
N LEU A 12 -3.41 24.61 -8.59
CA LEU A 12 -2.89 25.89 -9.10
C LEU A 12 -2.25 25.77 -10.50
N GLY A 13 -2.31 24.60 -11.15
CA GLY A 13 -1.79 24.39 -12.50
C GLY A 13 -0.30 24.04 -12.57
N TYR A 14 0.37 23.82 -11.45
CA TYR A 14 1.78 23.42 -11.45
C TYR A 14 1.93 21.94 -11.85
N ARG A 15 3.01 21.65 -12.59
CA ARG A 15 3.39 20.27 -12.93
C ARG A 15 4.14 19.64 -11.75
N LEU A 16 3.62 18.54 -11.24
CA LEU A 16 4.29 17.72 -10.24
C LEU A 16 4.98 16.55 -10.94
N GLY A 17 6.26 16.33 -10.59
CA GLY A 17 7.05 15.21 -11.09
C GLY A 17 7.49 14.33 -9.93
N PHE A 18 7.48 13.02 -10.13
CA PHE A 18 8.16 12.09 -9.24
C PHE A 18 9.62 11.97 -9.68
N LEU A 19 10.53 12.33 -8.79
CA LEU A 19 11.96 12.23 -9.02
C LEU A 19 12.52 11.12 -8.13
N ASP A 20 13.33 10.24 -8.71
CA ASP A 20 14.04 9.22 -7.96
C ASP A 20 15.26 9.84 -7.27
N GLY A 21 15.12 10.10 -5.97
CA GLY A 21 16.18 10.65 -5.12
C GLY A 21 17.09 9.58 -4.49
N ALA A 22 16.93 8.29 -4.79
CA ALA A 22 17.61 7.21 -4.09
C ALA A 22 19.15 7.28 -4.16
N ARG A 23 19.69 7.95 -5.18
CA ARG A 23 21.15 8.15 -5.34
C ARG A 23 21.68 9.45 -4.74
N VAL A 24 20.81 10.37 -4.34
CA VAL A 24 21.17 11.72 -3.88
C VAL A 24 20.94 11.86 -2.37
N LEU A 25 19.99 11.12 -1.81
CA LEU A 25 19.60 11.21 -0.41
C LEU A 25 20.03 9.93 0.33
N GLY A 26 20.96 10.06 1.28
CA GLY A 26 21.45 8.97 2.13
C GLY A 26 20.80 8.90 3.51
N CYS A 27 19.67 9.58 3.73
CA CYS A 27 18.99 9.55 5.03
C CYS A 27 18.03 8.36 5.08
N GLU A 28 18.07 7.61 6.18
CA GLU A 28 17.08 6.58 6.49
C GLU A 28 15.99 7.22 7.39
N PRO A 29 14.84 7.64 6.82
CA PRO A 29 13.86 8.42 7.57
C PRO A 29 13.17 7.62 8.68
N TYR A 30 13.23 6.28 8.64
CA TYR A 30 12.54 5.38 9.55
C TYR A 30 13.46 4.23 9.99
N GLY A 31 14.07 4.36 11.16
CA GLY A 31 14.95 3.30 11.70
C GLY A 31 14.22 2.10 12.31
N ARG A 32 12.87 2.09 12.34
CA ARG A 32 12.06 0.99 12.90
C ARG A 32 10.80 0.75 12.07
N VAL A 33 10.39 -0.53 11.97
CA VAL A 33 9.16 -0.96 11.29
C VAL A 33 7.92 -0.22 11.80
N ARG A 34 7.84 0.02 13.11
CA ARG A 34 6.74 0.78 13.72
C ARG A 34 6.66 2.23 13.22
N ASP A 35 7.79 2.84 12.91
CA ASP A 35 7.83 4.22 12.43
C ASP A 35 7.41 4.28 10.96
N CYS A 36 7.82 3.30 10.14
CA CYS A 36 7.29 3.09 8.80
C CYS A 36 5.76 2.88 8.82
N TRP A 37 5.29 1.97 9.68
CA TRP A 37 3.86 1.65 9.80
C TRP A 37 3.03 2.90 10.13
N ARG A 38 3.45 3.65 11.16
CA ARG A 38 2.76 4.90 11.54
C ARG A 38 2.82 5.95 10.44
N ALA A 39 3.91 6.03 9.68
CA ALA A 39 3.99 6.93 8.54
C ALA A 39 2.97 6.56 7.45
N SER A 40 2.86 5.28 7.11
CA SER A 40 1.88 4.78 6.14
C SER A 40 0.44 5.04 6.61
N VAL A 41 0.10 4.69 7.85
CA VAL A 41 -1.24 4.92 8.44
C VAL A 41 -1.67 6.38 8.33
N ARG A 42 -0.75 7.33 8.51
CA ARG A 42 -1.07 8.78 8.40
C ARG A 42 -1.32 9.24 6.97
N ASN A 43 -0.67 8.61 5.99
CA ASN A 43 -0.69 9.07 4.60
C ASN A 43 -1.74 8.37 3.73
N LEU A 44 -2.13 7.14 4.08
CA LEU A 44 -3.04 6.33 3.27
C LEU A 44 -4.39 7.02 3.01
N LEU A 45 -5.12 7.42 4.05
CA LEU A 45 -6.41 8.07 3.83
C LEU A 45 -6.31 9.41 3.06
N PRO A 46 -5.36 10.33 3.36
CA PRO A 46 -5.14 11.53 2.56
C PRO A 46 -4.83 11.29 1.08
N ILE A 47 -4.11 10.22 0.73
CA ILE A 47 -3.85 9.83 -0.67
C ILE A 47 -5.16 9.56 -1.40
N PHE A 48 -6.13 8.92 -0.74
CA PHE A 48 -7.48 8.69 -1.28
C PHE A 48 -8.43 9.86 -1.04
N PHE A 49 -7.92 11.09 -1.09
CA PHE A 49 -8.69 12.33 -0.93
C PHE A 49 -9.45 12.45 0.39
N GLY A 50 -9.07 11.70 1.43
CA GLY A 50 -9.83 11.64 2.68
C GLY A 50 -11.04 10.71 2.63
N SER A 51 -11.31 10.04 1.50
CA SER A 51 -12.44 9.12 1.35
C SER A 51 -12.09 7.74 1.87
N SER A 52 -12.73 7.33 2.97
CA SER A 52 -12.58 5.99 3.53
C SER A 52 -13.12 4.91 2.60
N LEU A 53 -14.17 5.22 1.84
CA LEU A 53 -14.75 4.28 0.88
C LEU A 53 -13.77 3.97 -0.25
N LEU A 54 -13.14 4.99 -0.84
CA LEU A 54 -12.15 4.79 -1.90
C LEU A 54 -10.95 3.98 -1.41
N LEU A 55 -10.46 4.29 -0.21
CA LEU A 55 -9.38 3.51 0.41
C LEU A 55 -9.80 2.05 0.61
N VAL A 56 -10.97 1.78 1.20
CA VAL A 56 -11.44 0.41 1.43
C VAL A 56 -11.63 -0.35 0.12
N LEU A 57 -12.24 0.27 -0.91
CA LEU A 57 -12.39 -0.35 -2.23
C LEU A 57 -11.04 -0.68 -2.88
N ALA A 58 -10.06 0.22 -2.78
CA ALA A 58 -8.71 -0.03 -3.27
C ALA A 58 -8.02 -1.18 -2.52
N LEU A 59 -8.16 -1.23 -1.19
CA LEU A 59 -7.62 -2.32 -0.37
C LEU A 59 -8.29 -3.66 -0.68
N LEU A 60 -9.61 -3.68 -0.89
CA LEU A 60 -10.36 -4.87 -1.31
C LEU A 60 -9.90 -5.34 -2.70
N GLY A 61 -9.73 -4.42 -3.65
CA GLY A 61 -9.21 -4.73 -4.97
C GLY A 61 -7.80 -5.34 -4.92
N LEU A 62 -6.89 -4.74 -4.15
CA LEU A 62 -5.54 -5.28 -3.95
C LEU A 62 -5.56 -6.65 -3.26
N THR A 63 -6.42 -6.82 -2.26
CA THR A 63 -6.59 -8.11 -1.56
C THR A 63 -7.10 -9.18 -2.50
N ALA A 64 -8.16 -8.88 -3.27
CA ALA A 64 -8.73 -9.81 -4.23
C ALA A 64 -7.72 -10.18 -5.32
N LEU A 65 -6.95 -9.21 -5.82
CA LEU A 65 -5.98 -9.42 -6.90
C LEU A 65 -4.75 -10.22 -6.46
N TYR A 66 -4.22 -9.97 -5.26
CA TYR A 66 -2.94 -10.56 -4.82
C TYR A 66 -3.09 -11.69 -3.81
N LEU A 67 -4.13 -11.68 -2.97
CA LEU A 67 -4.40 -12.72 -1.98
C LEU A 67 -5.47 -13.71 -2.45
N GLY A 68 -6.42 -13.28 -3.28
CA GLY A 68 -7.45 -14.14 -3.86
C GLY A 68 -6.90 -15.38 -4.57
N PRO A 69 -5.95 -15.24 -5.53
CA PRO A 69 -5.39 -16.38 -6.24
C PRO A 69 -4.67 -17.37 -5.31
N LEU A 70 -3.99 -16.86 -4.27
CA LEU A 70 -3.33 -17.71 -3.27
C LEU A 70 -4.36 -18.50 -2.45
N LEU A 71 -5.47 -17.88 -2.05
CA LEU A 71 -6.56 -18.57 -1.35
C LEU A 71 -7.19 -19.65 -2.23
N LEU A 72 -7.39 -19.37 -3.53
CA LEU A 72 -7.92 -20.36 -4.48
C LEU A 72 -7.01 -21.58 -4.60
N LEU A 73 -5.69 -21.40 -4.61
CA LEU A 73 -4.74 -22.52 -4.61
C LEU A 73 -4.84 -23.38 -3.35
N VAL A 74 -4.92 -22.75 -2.18
CA VAL A 74 -5.06 -23.46 -0.90
C VAL A 74 -6.39 -24.22 -0.84
N VAL A 75 -7.50 -23.58 -1.21
CA VAL A 75 -8.83 -24.20 -1.22
C VAL A 75 -8.89 -25.34 -2.23
N GLY A 76 -8.32 -25.15 -3.43
CA GLY A 76 -8.24 -26.17 -4.47
C GLY A 76 -7.46 -27.41 -4.02
N ALA A 77 -6.34 -27.21 -3.31
CA ALA A 77 -5.54 -28.28 -2.73
C ALA A 77 -6.29 -29.06 -1.64
N VAL A 78 -6.90 -28.35 -0.68
CA VAL A 78 -7.65 -28.98 0.43
C VAL A 78 -8.92 -29.69 -0.06
N SER A 79 -9.58 -29.14 -1.09
CA SER A 79 -10.83 -29.71 -1.64
C SER A 79 -10.58 -30.87 -2.61
N GLY A 80 -9.34 -31.30 -2.81
CA GLY A 80 -8.98 -32.37 -3.77
C GLY A 80 -9.22 -32.01 -5.24
N ARG A 81 -9.39 -30.72 -5.56
CA ARG A 81 -9.56 -30.21 -6.94
C ARG A 81 -8.25 -29.76 -7.58
N ALA A 82 -7.13 -30.07 -6.93
CA ALA A 82 -5.79 -29.83 -7.42
C ALA A 82 -5.60 -30.46 -8.81
N GLY A 83 -4.94 -29.74 -9.71
CA GLY A 83 -4.67 -30.19 -11.08
C GLY A 83 -5.72 -29.79 -12.12
N THR A 84 -6.84 -29.19 -11.71
CA THR A 84 -7.81 -28.62 -12.66
C THR A 84 -7.38 -27.22 -13.12
N ALA A 85 -7.71 -26.88 -14.38
CA ALA A 85 -7.33 -25.60 -14.98
C ALA A 85 -7.79 -24.39 -14.14
N ALA A 86 -9.03 -24.41 -13.66
CA ALA A 86 -9.62 -23.32 -12.89
C ALA A 86 -9.06 -23.17 -11.47
N TRP A 87 -8.64 -24.27 -10.82
CA TRP A 87 -8.24 -24.26 -9.40
C TRP A 87 -6.73 -24.29 -9.18
N THR A 88 -5.94 -24.55 -10.23
CA THR A 88 -4.47 -24.66 -10.10
C THR A 88 -3.75 -23.83 -11.15
N TRP A 89 -4.02 -24.05 -12.44
CA TRP A 89 -3.24 -23.39 -13.49
C TRP A 89 -3.58 -21.90 -13.64
N LEU A 90 -4.87 -21.53 -13.59
CA LEU A 90 -5.29 -20.13 -13.64
C LEU A 90 -4.74 -19.32 -12.46
N PRO A 91 -4.91 -19.75 -11.20
CA PRO A 91 -4.41 -18.97 -10.06
C PRO A 91 -2.87 -18.93 -10.01
N VAL A 92 -2.16 -19.98 -10.45
CA VAL A 92 -0.69 -19.94 -10.58
C VAL A 92 -0.26 -18.87 -11.59
N LEU A 93 -0.96 -18.79 -12.74
CA LEU A 93 -0.67 -17.78 -13.75
C LEU A 93 -0.92 -16.37 -13.20
N GLU A 94 -2.05 -16.15 -12.50
CA GLU A 94 -2.38 -14.87 -11.88
C GLU A 94 -1.34 -14.42 -10.85
N VAL A 95 -0.91 -15.33 -9.97
CA VAL A 95 0.18 -15.06 -9.01
C VAL A 95 1.47 -14.71 -9.75
N GLY A 96 1.83 -15.48 -10.79
CA GLY A 96 3.02 -15.23 -11.60
C GLY A 96 2.99 -13.84 -12.24
N LEU A 97 1.89 -13.49 -12.91
CA LEU A 97 1.71 -12.19 -13.55
C LEU A 97 1.70 -11.05 -12.54
N GLY A 98 1.13 -11.24 -11.35
CA GLY A 98 1.13 -10.25 -10.28
C GLY A 98 2.53 -10.01 -9.68
N LEU A 99 3.37 -11.04 -9.65
CA LEU A 99 4.75 -10.94 -9.13
C LEU A 99 5.73 -10.32 -10.13
N VAL A 100 5.50 -10.43 -11.44
CA VAL A 100 6.37 -9.82 -12.48
C VAL A 100 6.61 -8.32 -12.28
N PRO A 101 5.58 -7.45 -12.16
CA PRO A 101 5.80 -6.01 -11.96
C PRO A 101 6.51 -5.74 -10.63
N ARG A 102 6.25 -6.54 -9.60
CA ARG A 102 6.95 -6.44 -8.32
C ARG A 102 8.43 -6.80 -8.45
N ALA A 103 8.75 -7.91 -9.12
CA ALA A 103 10.12 -8.34 -9.39
C ALA A 103 10.88 -7.28 -10.20
N LEU A 104 10.25 -6.68 -11.21
CA LEU A 104 10.86 -5.62 -12.00
C LEU A 104 11.15 -4.37 -11.14
N SER A 105 10.23 -4.00 -10.25
CA SER A 105 10.40 -2.90 -9.31
C SER A 105 11.53 -3.16 -8.32
N ASP A 106 11.55 -4.34 -7.68
CA ASP A 106 12.58 -4.74 -6.73
C ASP A 106 13.97 -4.76 -7.39
N ARG A 107 14.09 -5.27 -8.62
CA ARG A 107 15.35 -5.26 -9.38
C ARG A 107 15.82 -3.85 -9.72
N ARG A 108 14.92 -2.95 -10.11
CA ARG A 108 15.27 -1.54 -10.39
C ARG A 108 15.73 -0.81 -9.13
N ALA A 109 15.13 -1.13 -7.99
CA ALA A 109 15.48 -0.57 -6.70
C ALA A 109 16.70 -1.23 -6.03
N GLY A 110 17.29 -2.26 -6.65
CA GLY A 110 18.45 -2.98 -6.10
C GLY A 110 18.13 -3.92 -4.94
N TYR A 111 16.85 -4.25 -4.72
CA TYR A 111 16.42 -5.18 -3.70
C TYR A 111 16.63 -6.64 -4.13
N PRO A 112 16.94 -7.55 -3.18
CA PRO A 112 17.11 -8.96 -3.47
C PRO A 112 15.79 -9.63 -3.88
N ALA A 113 15.83 -10.53 -4.86
CA ALA A 113 14.65 -11.13 -5.50
C ALA A 113 13.77 -11.96 -4.55
N TRP A 114 14.31 -12.48 -3.44
CA TRP A 114 13.52 -13.21 -2.45
C TRP A 114 12.48 -12.32 -1.75
N LEU A 115 12.70 -10.99 -1.69
CA LEU A 115 11.71 -10.04 -1.15
C LEU A 115 10.44 -9.99 -2.00
N THR A 116 10.52 -10.32 -3.29
CA THR A 116 9.35 -10.41 -4.15
C THR A 116 8.39 -11.51 -3.68
N LEU A 117 8.90 -12.60 -3.08
CA LEU A 117 8.06 -13.65 -2.49
C LEU A 117 7.31 -13.19 -1.24
N LEU A 118 7.82 -12.16 -0.55
CA LEU A 118 7.14 -11.51 0.57
C LEU A 118 6.10 -10.48 0.14
N HIS A 119 5.85 -10.34 -1.17
CA HIS A 119 4.83 -9.42 -1.66
C HIS A 119 3.43 -9.65 -1.06
N PRO A 120 2.92 -10.88 -0.90
CA PRO A 120 1.64 -11.12 -0.24
C PRO A 120 1.62 -10.61 1.20
N LEU A 121 2.72 -10.76 1.94
CA LEU A 121 2.87 -10.23 3.30
C LEU A 121 2.89 -8.70 3.31
N ALA A 122 3.53 -8.08 2.32
CA ALA A 122 3.52 -6.63 2.15
C ALA A 122 2.11 -6.09 1.87
N ILE A 123 1.33 -6.77 1.02
CA ILE A 123 -0.07 -6.43 0.75
C ILE A 123 -0.92 -6.59 2.01
N ALA A 124 -0.78 -7.69 2.75
CA ALA A 124 -1.48 -7.89 4.02
C ALA A 124 -1.15 -6.78 5.04
N SER A 125 0.12 -6.38 5.12
CA SER A 125 0.57 -5.27 5.96
C SER A 125 -0.05 -3.94 5.53
N LEU A 126 -0.10 -3.67 4.21
CA LEU A 126 -0.72 -2.47 3.65
C LEU A 126 -2.24 -2.41 3.97
N VAL A 127 -2.93 -3.54 3.88
CA VAL A 127 -4.34 -3.66 4.26
C VAL A 127 -4.52 -3.35 5.74
N GLY A 128 -3.69 -3.92 6.62
CA GLY A 128 -3.70 -3.62 8.05
C GLY A 128 -3.48 -2.12 8.34
N MET A 129 -2.46 -1.52 7.71
CA MET A 129 -2.19 -0.07 7.83
C MET A 129 -3.36 0.77 7.32
N GLY A 130 -4.02 0.35 6.25
CA GLY A 130 -5.15 1.06 5.65
C GLY A 130 -6.40 1.00 6.54
N LEU A 131 -6.71 -0.15 7.12
CA LEU A 131 -7.80 -0.29 8.09
C LEU A 131 -7.54 0.53 9.34
N GLU A 132 -6.31 0.51 9.87
CA GLU A 132 -5.92 1.37 10.98
C GLU A 132 -6.01 2.85 10.60
N SER A 133 -5.63 3.24 9.38
CA SER A 133 -5.79 4.62 8.88
C SER A 133 -7.24 5.08 8.95
N VAL A 134 -8.18 4.27 8.46
CA VAL A 134 -9.62 4.57 8.53
C VAL A 134 -10.08 4.68 9.98
N ALA A 135 -9.70 3.75 10.85
CA ALA A 135 -10.06 3.78 12.26
C ALA A 135 -9.52 5.02 12.99
N CYS A 136 -8.25 5.37 12.74
CA CYS A 136 -7.59 6.52 13.35
C CYS A 136 -8.25 7.83 12.91
N PHE A 137 -8.53 8.02 11.63
CA PHE A 137 -9.15 9.27 11.14
C PHE A 137 -10.64 9.38 11.50
N ARG A 138 -11.36 8.26 11.65
CA ARG A 138 -12.75 8.27 12.13
C ARG A 138 -12.84 8.52 13.65
N GLY A 139 -11.90 8.00 14.43
CA GLY A 139 -11.95 8.07 15.90
C GLY A 139 -11.09 9.16 16.54
N ARG A 140 -9.99 9.60 15.90
CA ARG A 140 -9.02 10.55 16.46
C ARG A 140 -8.69 11.64 15.44
N ARG A 141 -9.17 12.86 15.69
CA ARG A 141 -8.83 14.05 14.89
C ARG A 141 -7.41 14.58 15.17
N VAL A 142 -6.48 13.76 15.65
CA VAL A 142 -5.11 14.23 15.98
C VAL A 142 -4.08 13.31 15.35
N VAL A 143 -3.30 13.86 14.43
CA VAL A 143 -2.19 13.18 13.76
C VAL A 143 -0.91 13.52 14.51
N HIS A 144 -0.25 12.52 15.12
CA HIS A 144 1.03 12.74 15.79
C HIS A 144 2.17 12.65 14.79
N TRP A 145 3.05 13.65 14.72
CA TRP A 145 4.23 13.70 13.85
C TRP A 145 5.44 14.26 14.59
N ARG A 146 6.56 13.51 14.62
CA ARG A 146 7.83 13.86 15.31
C ARG A 146 7.63 14.50 16.71
N GLY A 147 6.77 13.89 17.53
CA GLY A 147 6.48 14.36 18.90
C GLY A 147 5.47 15.51 19.00
N ARG A 148 4.91 15.99 17.89
CA ARG A 148 3.89 17.05 17.85
C ARG A 148 2.53 16.47 17.45
N GLY A 149 1.45 16.88 18.10
CA GLY A 149 0.09 16.52 17.72
C GLY A 149 -0.53 17.61 16.85
N TYR A 150 -0.88 17.27 15.62
CA TYR A 150 -1.57 18.18 14.71
C TYR A 150 -3.07 17.85 14.71
N PRO A 151 -3.95 18.80 15.06
CA PRO A 151 -5.38 18.61 14.88
C PRO A 151 -5.70 18.56 13.39
N VAL A 152 -6.52 17.59 12.98
CA VAL A 152 -7.05 17.47 11.62
C VAL A 152 -8.13 18.54 11.46
N THR A 153 -7.72 19.77 11.17
CA THR A 153 -8.64 20.86 10.81
C THR A 153 -8.94 20.80 9.32
N ASN A 154 -10.14 20.35 8.97
CA ASN A 154 -10.68 20.51 7.63
C ASN A 154 -11.16 21.96 7.46
N ARG A 155 -10.26 22.89 7.13
CA ARG A 155 -10.65 24.20 6.60
C ARG A 155 -10.65 24.10 5.07
N ALA A 156 -11.70 23.51 4.54
CA ALA A 156 -12.19 23.87 3.22
C ALA A 156 -13.14 25.05 3.45
N GLY A 157 -12.63 26.26 3.20
CA GLY A 157 -13.44 27.45 2.95
C GLY A 157 -13.45 27.69 1.45
#